data_AF-F7NHY9-F1
#
_entry.id   AF-F7NHY9-F1
#
_cell.length_a   1.000
_cell.length_b   1.000
_cell.length_c   1.000
_cell.angle_alpha   90.00
_cell.angle_beta   90.00
_cell.angle_gamma   90.00
#
_symmetry.space_group_name_H-M   'P 1'
#
loop_
_entity.id
_entity.type
_entity.pdbx_description
1 polymer ?
#
loop_
_entity_poly.entity_id
_entity_poly.type
_entity_poly.pdbx_seq_one_letter_code
_entity_poly.pdbx_strand_id
1 'polypeptide(L)'
;KRTGTKRPITVTEDVIREAMKDASLKTQQGSVSLPAIQRYVIRLEGGEVAPPIRVDNGIIVDGNHRYIAGRIFGQEPLQTSWSGGKTDRIINWGELEIDPLDWGNK
;
A
#
# COMPACT_ATOMS: atom_id res chain seq x y z
N LYS A 1 -22.11 -10.77 -21.06
CA LYS A 1 -21.09 -11.07 -20.01
C LYS A 1 -21.53 -10.36 -18.74
N ARG A 2 -21.65 -11.05 -17.60
CA ARG A 2 -22.21 -10.51 -16.36
C ARG A 2 -21.39 -9.29 -15.89
N THR A 3 -21.93 -8.08 -16.05
CA THR A 3 -21.44 -6.87 -15.38
C THR A 3 -21.94 -6.90 -13.94
N GLY A 4 -21.34 -7.74 -13.11
CA GLY A 4 -21.53 -7.64 -11.67
C GLY A 4 -20.72 -6.45 -11.19
N THR A 5 -21.38 -5.34 -10.85
CA THR A 5 -20.73 -4.19 -10.23
C THR A 5 -20.09 -4.67 -8.93
N LYS A 6 -18.75 -4.82 -8.92
CA LYS A 6 -18.00 -5.11 -7.69
C LYS A 6 -18.30 -3.95 -6.73
N ARG A 7 -18.76 -4.25 -5.51
CA ARG A 7 -18.97 -3.21 -4.50
C ARG A 7 -17.64 -2.52 -4.22
N PRO A 8 -17.61 -1.18 -4.11
CA PRO A 8 -16.39 -0.45 -3.77
C PRO A 8 -15.77 -0.99 -2.48
N ILE A 9 -14.46 -1.15 -2.47
CA ILE A 9 -13.70 -1.55 -1.29
C ILE A 9 -13.58 -0.34 -0.35
N THR A 10 -14.22 -0.44 0.81
CA THR A 10 -13.97 0.48 1.93
C THR A 10 -12.72 0.05 2.67
N VAL A 11 -11.72 0.91 2.71
CA VAL A 11 -10.47 0.70 3.43
C VAL A 11 -10.65 1.11 4.89
N THR A 12 -10.47 0.15 5.78
CA THR A 12 -10.38 0.35 7.24
C THR A 12 -9.00 -0.08 7.72
N GLU A 13 -8.67 0.25 8.97
CA GLU A 13 -7.46 -0.28 9.61
C GLU A 13 -7.44 -1.81 9.56
N ASP A 14 -8.52 -2.49 9.96
CA ASP A 14 -8.58 -3.96 9.93
C ASP A 14 -8.32 -4.54 8.54
N VAL A 15 -8.85 -3.91 7.48
CA VAL A 15 -8.60 -4.33 6.09
C VAL A 15 -7.12 -4.18 5.74
N ILE A 16 -6.48 -3.08 6.16
CA ILE A 16 -5.04 -2.88 5.95
C ILE A 16 -4.25 -3.94 6.72
N ARG A 17 -4.55 -4.17 8.00
CA ARG A 17 -3.84 -5.15 8.83
C ARG A 17 -3.93 -6.56 8.24
N GLU A 18 -5.13 -6.96 7.80
CA GLU A 18 -5.36 -8.27 7.19
C GLU A 18 -4.61 -8.42 5.85
N ALA A 19 -4.64 -7.41 4.98
CA ALA A 19 -3.95 -7.46 3.69
C ALA A 19 -2.41 -7.51 3.81
N MET A 20 -1.88 -7.04 4.93
CA MET A 20 -0.45 -6.89 5.16
C MET A 20 0.17 -7.99 6.04
N LYS A 21 -0.62 -8.93 6.57
CA LYS A 21 -0.15 -9.99 7.49
C LYS A 21 0.96 -10.87 6.89
N ASP A 22 0.93 -11.09 5.58
CA ASP A 22 1.83 -11.94 4.80
C ASP A 22 2.59 -11.12 3.73
N ALA A 23 2.70 -9.81 3.92
CA ALA A 23 3.42 -8.95 2.98
C ALA A 23 4.89 -9.37 2.84
N SER A 24 5.33 -9.59 1.60
CA SER A 24 6.69 -10.04 1.28
C SER A 24 7.73 -8.93 1.44
N LEU A 25 7.35 -7.68 1.16
CA LEU A 25 8.19 -6.50 1.33
C LEU A 25 8.06 -5.93 2.74
N LYS A 26 9.10 -5.25 3.21
CA LYS A 26 9.16 -4.54 4.50
C LYS A 26 9.02 -3.04 4.30
N THR A 27 8.61 -2.32 5.34
CA THR A 27 8.62 -0.86 5.34
C THR A 27 9.67 -0.30 6.29
N GLN A 28 10.09 0.92 5.98
CA GLN A 28 10.92 1.77 6.83
C GLN A 28 10.23 3.10 7.17
N GLN A 29 8.94 3.25 6.83
CA GLN A 29 8.12 4.40 7.24
C GLN A 29 7.44 4.09 8.58
N GLY A 30 7.32 5.11 9.43
CA GLY A 30 6.63 5.02 10.72
C GLY A 30 5.12 5.00 10.62
N SER A 31 4.57 5.68 9.60
CA SER A 31 3.14 5.88 9.46
C SER A 31 2.69 5.97 8.00
N VAL A 32 1.41 5.70 7.78
CA VAL A 32 0.71 5.87 6.50
C VAL A 32 -0.68 6.48 6.70
N SER A 33 -1.02 7.46 5.87
CA SER A 33 -2.40 7.97 5.74
C SER A 33 -3.39 6.93 5.19
N LEU A 34 -4.43 6.61 5.96
CA LEU A 34 -5.55 5.75 5.55
C LEU A 34 -6.33 6.35 4.36
N PRO A 35 -6.73 7.64 4.36
CA PRO A 35 -7.39 8.26 3.20
C PRO A 35 -6.59 8.16 1.90
N ALA A 36 -5.26 8.24 1.96
CA ALA A 36 -4.41 8.07 0.78
C ALA A 36 -4.46 6.64 0.24
N ILE A 37 -4.49 5.62 1.10
CA ILE A 37 -4.66 4.21 0.69
C ILE A 37 -6.03 4.03 0.02
N GLN A 38 -7.11 4.56 0.62
CA GLN A 38 -8.45 4.50 0.05
C GLN A 38 -8.51 5.09 -1.37
N ARG A 39 -7.84 6.22 -1.60
CA ARG A 39 -7.76 6.82 -2.95
C ARG A 39 -7.06 5.91 -3.95
N TYR A 40 -5.94 5.31 -3.58
CA TYR A 40 -5.26 4.37 -4.47
C TYR A 40 -6.12 3.14 -4.77
N VAL A 41 -6.84 2.60 -3.78
CA VAL A 41 -7.78 1.49 -4.02
C VAL A 41 -8.89 1.91 -4.99
N ILE A 42 -9.49 3.09 -4.82
CA ILE A 42 -10.51 3.61 -5.75
C ILE A 42 -9.96 3.73 -7.18
N ARG A 43 -8.73 4.23 -7.34
CA ARG A 43 -8.07 4.34 -8.66
C ARG A 43 -7.89 2.96 -9.31
N LEU A 44 -7.46 1.96 -8.53
CA LEU A 44 -7.33 0.57 -9.00
C LEU A 44 -8.70 -0.03 -9.38
N GLU A 45 -9.75 0.23 -8.60
CA GLU A 45 -11.13 -0.17 -8.95
C GLU A 45 -11.62 0.50 -10.23
N GLY A 46 -11.16 1.73 -10.51
CA GLY A 46 -11.39 2.45 -11.76
C GLY A 46 -10.58 1.93 -12.96
N GLY A 47 -9.70 0.93 -12.76
CA GLY A 47 -8.87 0.33 -13.81
C GLY A 47 -7.53 1.05 -14.04
N GLU A 48 -7.15 2.00 -13.19
CA GLU A 48 -5.80 2.56 -13.24
C GLU A 48 -4.75 1.53 -12.81
N VAL A 49 -3.54 1.69 -13.32
CA VAL A 49 -2.37 0.93 -12.88
C VAL A 49 -1.54 1.81 -11.96
N ALA A 50 -1.27 1.34 -10.74
CA ALA A 50 -0.43 2.07 -9.81
C ALA A 50 1.00 2.22 -10.37
N PRO A 51 1.62 3.41 -10.25
CA PRO A 51 3.03 3.61 -10.59
C PRO A 51 3.95 2.62 -9.83
N PRO A 52 5.09 2.23 -10.41
CA PRO A 52 6.04 1.34 -9.75
C PRO A 52 6.48 1.85 -8.36
N ILE A 53 6.75 0.91 -7.46
CA ILE A 53 7.34 1.18 -6.15
C ILE A 53 8.85 1.04 -6.20
N ARG A 54 9.57 1.76 -5.33
CA ARG A 54 11.02 1.65 -5.22
C ARG A 54 11.37 0.71 -4.08
N VAL A 55 12.20 -0.28 -4.37
CA VAL A 55 12.57 -1.33 -3.42
C VAL A 55 14.09 -1.47 -3.37
N ASP A 56 14.62 -1.58 -2.16
CA ASP A 56 16.02 -1.88 -1.88
C ASP A 56 16.09 -3.15 -1.00
N ASN A 57 16.58 -4.25 -1.55
CA ASN A 57 16.75 -5.52 -0.83
C ASN A 57 15.49 -5.96 -0.03
N GLY A 58 14.31 -5.83 -0.63
CA GLY A 58 13.02 -6.18 0.00
C GLY A 58 12.44 -5.11 0.93
N ILE A 59 13.06 -3.92 1.02
CA ILE A 59 12.58 -2.77 1.81
C ILE A 59 12.00 -1.73 0.87
N ILE A 60 10.78 -1.27 1.12
CA ILE A 60 10.14 -0.21 0.35
C ILE A 60 10.79 1.13 0.69
N VAL A 61 11.38 1.76 -0.31
CA VAL A 61 11.96 3.10 -0.23
C VAL A 61 10.93 4.17 -0.58
N ASP A 62 10.07 3.90 -1.57
CA ASP A 62 8.96 4.78 -1.97
C ASP A 62 7.73 3.97 -2.40
N GLY A 63 6.55 4.48 -2.06
CA GLY A 63 5.26 3.95 -2.51
C GLY A 63 4.57 2.98 -1.54
N ASN A 64 4.74 3.14 -0.23
CA ASN A 64 4.07 2.30 0.78
C ASN A 64 2.54 2.29 0.62
N HIS A 65 1.91 3.45 0.42
CA HIS A 65 0.45 3.52 0.16
C HIS A 65 0.03 2.72 -1.08
N ARG A 66 0.81 2.78 -2.17
CA ARG A 66 0.54 2.03 -3.41
C ARG A 66 0.69 0.54 -3.20
N TYR A 67 1.71 0.11 -2.46
CA TYR A 67 1.90 -1.29 -2.12
C TYR A 67 0.73 -1.82 -1.28
N ILE A 68 0.34 -1.12 -0.21
CA ILE A 68 -0.82 -1.50 0.62
C ILE A 68 -2.10 -1.56 -0.22
N ALA A 69 -2.37 -0.55 -1.05
CA ALA A 69 -3.55 -0.54 -1.90
C ALA A 69 -3.56 -1.72 -2.89
N GLY A 70 -2.40 -2.04 -3.48
CA GLY A 70 -2.25 -3.19 -4.37
C GLY A 70 -2.50 -4.52 -3.66
N ARG A 71 -2.01 -4.67 -2.42
CA ARG A 71 -2.27 -5.83 -1.55
C ARG A 71 -3.76 -5.99 -1.25
N ILE A 72 -4.44 -4.90 -0.86
CA ILE A 72 -5.89 -4.89 -0.60
C ILE A 72 -6.68 -5.28 -1.87
N PHE A 73 -6.29 -4.74 -3.03
CA PHE A 73 -6.98 -4.98 -4.28
C PHE A 73 -6.68 -6.36 -4.90
N GLY A 74 -5.55 -6.97 -4.54
CA GLY A 74 -5.04 -8.23 -5.10
C GLY A 74 -4.17 -8.04 -6.35
N GLN A 75 -3.66 -6.83 -6.59
CA GLN A 75 -2.73 -6.51 -7.68
C GLN A 75 -1.63 -5.58 -7.16
N GLU A 76 -0.49 -6.17 -6.79
CA GLU A 76 0.68 -5.40 -6.33
C GLU A 76 1.27 -4.56 -7.48
N PRO A 77 1.79 -3.34 -7.18
CA PRO A 77 2.49 -2.52 -8.17
C PRO A 77 3.80 -3.18 -8.63
N LEU A 78 4.25 -2.84 -9.83
CA LEU A 78 5.57 -3.23 -10.30
C LEU A 78 6.66 -2.68 -9.36
N GLN A 79 7.77 -3.41 -9.26
CA GLN A 79 8.91 -3.04 -8.41
C GLN A 79 10.07 -2.56 -9.27
N THR A 80 10.71 -1.46 -8.85
CA THR A 80 11.94 -0.95 -9.44
C THR A 80 13.04 -0.97 -8.37
N SER A 81 14.20 -1.53 -8.71
CA SER A 81 15.37 -1.53 -7.83
C SER A 81 15.82 -0.09 -7.55
N TRP A 82 16.11 0.20 -6.29
CA TRP A 82 16.57 1.51 -5.84
C TRP A 82 17.53 1.37 -4.65
N SER A 83 18.36 2.37 -4.40
CA SER A 83 19.21 2.44 -3.20
C SER A 83 18.59 3.37 -2.15
N GLY A 84 18.50 2.94 -0.91
CA GLY A 84 17.99 3.76 0.20
C GLY A 84 17.21 3.00 1.26
N GLY A 85 17.25 1.66 1.22
CA GLY A 85 16.76 0.79 2.28
C GLY A 85 17.63 0.93 3.52
N LYS A 86 17.00 1.09 4.67
CA LYS A 86 17.63 1.26 5.98
C LYS A 86 17.26 0.08 6.84
N THR A 87 18.14 -0.91 6.91
CA THR A 87 17.91 -2.16 7.64
C THR A 87 17.73 -1.94 9.15
N ASP A 88 18.29 -0.86 9.69
CA ASP A 88 18.17 -0.42 11.08
C ASP A 88 16.83 0.29 11.39
N ARG A 89 16.00 0.55 10.37
CA ARG A 89 14.71 1.26 10.49
C ARG A 89 13.51 0.46 10.01
N ILE A 90 13.70 -0.84 9.79
CA ILE A 90 12.61 -1.73 9.40
C ILE A 90 11.56 -1.72 10.51
N ILE A 91 10.30 -1.51 10.12
CA ILE A 91 9.15 -1.61 11.01
C ILE A 91 8.25 -2.74 10.52
N ASN A 92 7.70 -3.52 11.46
CA ASN A 92 6.72 -4.55 11.15
C ASN A 92 5.40 -3.91 10.70
N TRP A 93 4.74 -4.47 9.68
CA TRP A 93 3.46 -3.93 9.22
C TRP A 93 2.35 -3.94 10.29
N GLY A 94 2.43 -4.83 11.28
CA GLY A 94 1.53 -4.83 12.45
C GLY A 94 1.76 -3.66 13.42
N GLU A 95 2.95 -3.06 13.41
CA GLU A 95 3.35 -1.93 14.27
C GLU A 95 3.25 -0.57 13.56
N LEU A 96 3.16 -0.57 12.23
CA LEU A 96 2.99 0.65 11.43
C LEU A 96 1.78 1.47 11.91
N GLU A 97 1.95 2.76 12.12
CA GLU A 97 0.85 3.65 12.45
C GLU A 97 -0.03 3.91 11.21
N ILE A 98 -1.34 3.67 11.36
CA ILE A 98 -2.33 3.96 10.33
C ILE A 98 -3.03 5.26 10.73
N ASP A 99 -2.59 6.36 10.12
CA ASP A 99 -3.10 7.69 10.44
C ASP A 99 -4.46 7.91 9.75
N PRO A 100 -5.53 8.23 10.50
CA PRO A 100 -6.84 8.53 9.92
C PRO A 100 -6.87 9.86 9.13
N LEU A 101 -5.87 10.73 9.28
CA LEU A 101 -5.81 12.03 8.62
C LEU A 101 -5.37 11.91 7.16
N ASP A 102 -5.93 12.78 6.33
CA ASP A 102 -5.53 12.92 4.94
C ASP A 102 -4.31 13.84 4.82
N TRP A 103 -3.20 13.30 4.34
CA TRP A 103 -1.98 14.08 4.11
C TRP A 103 -1.98 14.81 2.76
N GLY A 104 -3.06 14.70 1.97
CA GLY A 104 -3.17 15.35 0.67
C GLY A 104 -2.35 14.69 -0.45
N ASN A 105 -1.82 13.49 -0.21
CA ASN A 105 -1.09 12.70 -1.21
C ASN A 105 -2.01 12.41 -2.41
N LYS A 106 -1.63 12.84 -3.62
CA LYS A 106 -2.37 12.63 -4.88
C LYS A 106 -1.65 11.63 -5.78
#